data_AF-A0A7X6PVX3-F1
#
_entry.id   AF-A0A7X6PVX3-F1
#
_cell.length_a   1.000
_cell.length_b   1.000
_cell.length_c   1.000
_cell.angle_alpha   90.00
_cell.angle_beta   90.00
_cell.angle_gamma   90.00
#
_symmetry.space_group_name_H-M   'P 1'
#
loop_
_entity.id
_entity.type
_entity.pdbx_description
1 polymer ?
#
loop_
_entity_poly.entity_id
_entity_poly.type
_entity_poly.pdbx_seq_one_letter_code
_entity_poly.pdbx_strand_id
1 'polypeptide(L)' 'MRIRVLTIMLIFFLVPVVHAQGTGSSSDRKSLQGYINRYIVAMPDNNPTLELFSRDCKFTENGVRLPLGNEGLWIT' A
#
# COMPACT_ATOMS: atom_id res chain seq x y z
N MET A 1 13.74 -2.87 -47.13
CA MET A 1 14.44 -2.23 -45.99
C MET A 1 13.54 -1.29 -45.18
N ARG A 2 12.84 -0.34 -45.80
CA ARG A 2 11.99 0.66 -45.11
C ARG A 2 10.93 0.06 -44.16
N ILE A 3 10.23 -0.99 -44.60
CA ILE A 3 9.21 -1.67 -43.77
C ILE A 3 9.82 -2.32 -42.51
N ARG A 4 10.99 -2.97 -42.62
CA ARG A 4 11.66 -3.61 -41.48
C ARG A 4 12.13 -2.58 -40.44
N VAL A 5 12.59 -1.42 -40.89
CA VAL A 5 12.98 -0.31 -40.00
C VAL A 5 11.77 0.27 -39.28
N LEU A 6 10.64 0.45 -39.98
CA LEU A 6 9.38 0.90 -39.39
C LEU A 6 8.83 -0.08 -38.35
N THR A 7 8.91 -1.39 -38.61
CA THR A 7 8.50 -2.42 -37.64
C THR A 7 9.36 -2.39 -36.38
N ILE A 8 10.68 -2.21 -36.51
CA ILE A 8 11.60 -2.14 -35.36
C ILE A 8 11.34 -0.88 -34.52
N MET A 9 11.10 0.28 -35.16
CA MET A 9 10.78 1.51 -34.43
C MET A 9 9.44 1.42 -33.70
N LEU A 10 8.44 0.76 -34.30
CA LEU A 10 7.14 0.54 -33.68
C LEU A 10 7.26 -0.34 -32.41
N ILE A 11 8.07 -1.39 -32.46
CA ILE A 11 8.35 -2.27 -31.31
C ILE A 11 9.09 -1.49 -30.22
N PHE A 12 10.10 -0.69 -30.57
CA PHE A 12 10.84 0.15 -29.61
C PHE A 12 9.95 1.19 -28.91
N PHE A 13 8.90 1.69 -29.58
CA PHE A 13 7.94 2.62 -28.99
C PHE A 13 6.88 1.95 -28.09
N LEU A 14 6.49 0.71 -28.37
CA LEU A 14 5.43 -0.01 -27.63
C LEU A 14 5.93 -0.69 -26.35
N VAL A 15 7.17 -1.17 -26.31
CA VAL A 15 7.75 -1.87 -25.15
C VAL A 15 7.80 -1.03 -23.85
N PRO A 16 8.18 0.28 -23.84
CA PRO A 16 8.23 1.04 -22.60
C PRO A 16 6.83 1.34 -22.00
N VAL A 17 5.76 1.33 -22.80
CA VAL A 17 4.39 1.57 -22.33
C VAL A 17 3.90 0.44 -21.42
N VAL A 18 4.31 -0.80 -21.70
CA VAL A 18 3.92 -1.98 -20.90
C VAL A 18 4.59 -1.97 -19.51
N HIS A 19 5.80 -1.42 -19.40
CA HIS A 19 6.55 -1.35 -18.14
C HIS A 19 6.11 -0.21 -17.20
N ALA A 20 5.30 0.74 -17.70
CA ALA A 20 4.76 1.85 -16.92
C ALA A 20 3.47 1.50 -16.15
N GLN A 21 2.84 0.36 -16.45
CA GLN A 21 1.75 -0.16 -15.64
C GLN A 21 2.35 -0.78 -14.38
N GLY A 22 2.50 0.04 -13.33
CA GLY A 22 2.87 -0.44 -12.02
C GLY A 22 1.97 -1.61 -11.65
N THR A 23 2.57 -2.72 -11.22
CA THR A 23 1.89 -3.94 -10.76
C THR A 23 1.20 -3.67 -9.42
N GLY A 24 0.28 -2.70 -9.40
CA GLY A 24 -0.40 -2.21 -8.21
C GLY A 24 -1.07 -3.37 -7.51
N SER A 25 -0.42 -3.86 -6.45
CA SER A 25 -0.99 -4.85 -5.57
C SER A 25 -2.28 -4.28 -4.99
N SER A 26 -3.40 -4.90 -5.35
CA SER A 26 -4.69 -4.84 -4.65
C SER A 26 -5.26 -3.45 -4.33
N SER A 27 -5.22 -2.50 -5.27
CA SER A 27 -5.86 -1.17 -5.10
C SER A 27 -7.38 -1.18 -5.33
N ASP A 28 -8.07 -2.27 -5.03
CA ASP A 28 -9.54 -2.33 -5.13
C ASP A 28 -10.22 -2.18 -3.76
N ARG A 29 -11.49 -1.73 -3.77
CA ARG A 29 -12.27 -1.49 -2.54
C ARG A 29 -12.33 -2.72 -1.65
N LYS A 30 -12.46 -3.91 -2.24
CA LYS A 30 -12.61 -5.17 -1.51
C LYS A 30 -11.38 -5.47 -0.68
N SER A 31 -10.20 -5.23 -1.24
CA SER A 31 -8.92 -5.42 -0.56
C SER A 31 -8.74 -4.45 0.60
N LEU A 32 -9.07 -3.17 0.41
CA LEU A 32 -9.05 -2.17 1.48
C LEU A 32 -10.07 -2.49 2.58
N GLN A 33 -11.28 -2.91 2.21
CA GLN A 33 -12.30 -3.32 3.18
C GLN A 33 -11.84 -4.52 4.02
N GLY A 34 -11.20 -5.51 3.40
CA GLY A 34 -10.61 -6.65 4.12
C GLY A 34 -9.55 -6.21 5.13
N TYR A 35 -8.75 -5.19 4.82
CA TYR A 35 -7.81 -4.60 5.75
C TYR A 35 -8.50 -3.92 6.94
N ILE A 36 -9.48 -3.05 6.67
CA ILE A 36 -10.23 -2.33 7.71
C ILE A 36 -10.98 -3.30 8.64
N ASN A 37 -11.54 -4.39 8.12
CA ASN A 37 -12.18 -5.41 8.94
C ASN A 37 -11.21 -6.00 9.98
N ARG A 38 -9.96 -6.29 9.59
CA ARG A 38 -8.94 -6.78 10.55
C ARG A 38 -8.58 -5.71 11.58
N TYR A 39 -8.46 -4.45 11.16
CA TYR A 39 -8.23 -3.32 12.08
C TYR A 39 -9.32 -3.20 13.14
N ILE A 40 -10.60 -3.29 12.74
CA ILE A 40 -11.74 -3.20 13.67
C ILE A 40 -11.75 -4.39 14.65
N VAL A 41 -11.42 -5.60 14.18
CA VAL A 41 -11.35 -6.80 15.05
C VAL A 41 -10.24 -6.70 16.09
N ALA A 42 -9.11 -6.04 15.78
CA ALA A 42 -7.99 -5.89 16.70
C ALA A 42 -8.16 -4.78 17.75
N MET A 43 -9.09 -3.84 17.51
CA MET A 43 -9.31 -2.67 18.36
C MET A 43 -9.75 -3.02 19.79
N PRO A 44 -10.72 -3.93 20.05
CA PRO A 44 -11.15 -4.28 21.41
C PRO A 44 -10.06 -4.93 22.26
N ASP A 45 -9.12 -5.61 21.62
CA ASP A 45 -8.01 -6.32 22.28
C ASP A 45 -6.74 -5.46 22.39
N ASN A 46 -6.79 -4.20 21.97
CA ASN A 46 -5.67 -3.27 21.97
C ASN A 46 -4.40 -3.88 21.33
N ASN A 47 -4.55 -4.52 20.15
CA ASN A 47 -3.50 -5.35 19.56
C ASN A 47 -2.79 -4.71 18.35
N PRO A 48 -1.69 -3.94 18.53
CA PRO A 48 -0.99 -3.22 17.46
C PRO A 48 0.05 -4.09 16.73
N THR A 49 -0.37 -5.19 16.11
CA THR A 49 0.57 -6.11 15.43
C THR A 49 1.21 -5.50 14.18
N LEU A 50 2.34 -6.08 13.75
CA LEU A 50 2.97 -5.79 12.46
C LEU A 50 2.15 -6.24 11.24
N GLU A 51 1.06 -6.97 11.44
CA GLU A 51 0.10 -7.29 10.37
C GLU A 51 -0.81 -6.12 10.02
N LEU A 52 -0.98 -5.17 10.95
CA LEU A 52 -1.84 -3.99 10.83
C LEU A 52 -1.07 -2.68 10.76
N PHE A 53 0.19 -2.67 11.18
CA PHE A 53 1.01 -1.47 11.17
C PHE A 53 2.41 -1.79 10.66
N SER A 54 2.94 -0.93 9.79
CA SER A 54 4.34 -1.02 9.40
C SER A 54 5.24 -0.74 10.61
N ARG A 55 6.46 -1.30 10.59
CA ARG A 55 7.45 -1.08 11.66
C ARG A 55 7.79 0.39 11.90
N ASP A 56 7.64 1.22 10.87
CA ASP A 56 7.94 2.65 10.88
C ASP A 56 6.68 3.54 11.01
N CYS A 57 5.52 2.94 11.26
CA CYS A 57 4.27 3.66 11.45
C CYS A 57 4.40 4.75 12.54
N LYS A 58 3.79 5.90 12.26
CA LYS A 58 3.79 7.07 13.14
C LYS A 58 2.36 7.34 13.57
N PHE A 59 2.05 7.01 14.81
CA PHE A 59 0.83 7.47 15.46
C PHE A 59 1.10 8.81 16.12
N THR A 60 0.25 9.80 15.85
CA THR A 60 0.41 11.15 16.37
C THR A 60 -0.90 11.67 16.92
N GLU A 61 -0.86 12.25 18.11
CA GLU A 61 -1.98 12.93 18.72
C GLU A 61 -1.52 14.33 19.15
N ASN A 62 -2.28 15.37 18.81
CA ASN A 62 -1.96 16.76 19.16
C ASN A 62 -0.52 17.19 18.78
N GLY A 63 0.00 16.67 17.66
CA GLY A 63 1.36 16.97 17.18
C GLY A 63 2.48 16.20 17.91
N VAL A 64 2.14 15.37 18.90
CA VAL A 64 3.08 14.50 19.60
C VAL A 64 3.06 13.12 18.97
N ARG A 65 4.24 12.53 18.73
CA ARG A 65 4.35 11.12 18.32
C ARG A 65 4.18 10.24 19.55
N LEU A 66 3.25 9.30 19.49
CA LEU A 66 2.99 8.34 20.54
C LEU A 66 3.31 6.91 20.06
N PRO A 67 3.69 6.00 20.97
CA PRO A 67 3.78 4.58 20.67
C PRO A 67 2.46 4.01 20.13
N LEU A 68 2.56 2.98 19.29
CA LEU A 68 1.41 2.15 18.92
C LEU A 68 1.11 1.20 20.10
N GLY A 69 -0.10 1.25 20.66
CA GLY A 69 -0.42 0.61 21.94
C GLY A 69 0.31 1.24 23.12
N ASN A 70 0.03 0.74 24.33
CA ASN A 70 0.65 1.06 25.63
C ASN A 70 0.62 2.52 26.14
N GLU A 71 0.66 3.52 25.26
CA GLU A 71 0.68 4.96 25.56
C GLU A 71 -0.15 5.77 24.55
N GLY A 72 -0.36 5.24 23.33
CA GLY A 72 -1.09 5.92 22.26
C GLY A 72 -2.29 5.12 21.75
N LEU A 73 -2.16 4.54 20.55
CA LEU A 73 -3.26 3.89 19.85
C LEU A 73 -3.96 2.84 20.74
N TRP A 74 -5.27 3.03 20.98
CA TRP A 74 -6.16 2.14 21.74
C TRP A 74 -5.77 1.92 23.21
N ILE A 75 -5.22 2.92 23.89
CA ILE A 75 -5.14 2.86 25.34
C ILE A 75 -6.53 3.14 25.96
N THR A 76 -6.91 2.39 27.00
CA THR A 76 -8.15 2.57 27.77
C THR A 76 -7.88 3.08 29.18
#